data_AF-A0A7W9WJ27-F1
#
_entry.id   AF-A0A7W9WJ27-F1
#
_cell.length_a   1.000
_cell.length_b   1.000
_cell.length_c   1.000
_cell.angle_alpha   90.00
_cell.angle_beta   90.00
_cell.angle_gamma   90.00
#
_symmetry.space_group_name_H-M   'P 1'
#
loop_
_entity.id
_entity.type
_entity.pdbx_description
1 polymer ?
#
loop_
_entity_poly.entity_id
_entity_poly.type
_entity_poly.pdbx_seq_one_letter_code
_entity_poly.pdbx_strand_id
1 'polypeptide(L)'
;MAEEPEAVNAEAWDAYGAHHLRRGTAVPEAADLDWAFEGGGPGSEVLGELTGRRVLDLGCGTARHAAHLVRSHGALVDAVDASAGQYERARARHGSLPGLRLVLGDAVEHLREAEPYDVVYSVNAVPYIDPHRLLPALAGALRPGGRLCFTVLHSNSRGDGPSDRVAARPEVLRLAGGGEVTVQMWVLTPELWTALLTEYGLRVEGIDVLDTPEDGNKASYRLFRVIRPVKVSSRPRVDKAPPAHAAIGVGAVLYGPRGLLLGRHRRGTWELPGGTVEPGESLRETVVRELGEETGLAARPEDVRLLGTLLDDAGGVVRVTVPALVTGWRGEPSDQPGESVGRWRWFALDRLPEQLFVCSAQALTAWRPGLPIDHTPARFTPYATGSGDN
;
A
#
# COMPACT_ATOMS: atom_id res chain seq x y z
N MET A 1 -15.34 28.60 -0.45
CA MET A 1 -14.49 27.39 -0.46
C MET A 1 -14.39 26.96 1.00
N ALA A 2 -14.64 25.69 1.34
CA ALA A 2 -14.42 25.25 2.71
C ALA A 2 -12.93 25.40 3.03
N GLU A 3 -12.62 25.93 4.19
CA GLU A 3 -11.24 26.11 4.68
C GLU A 3 -10.59 24.73 4.87
N GLU A 4 -9.30 24.60 4.55
CA GLU A 4 -8.61 23.31 4.68
C GLU A 4 -8.55 22.89 6.16
N PRO A 5 -8.85 21.62 6.50
CA PRO A 5 -8.95 21.17 7.90
C PRO A 5 -7.74 21.51 8.78
N GLU A 6 -6.53 21.43 8.22
CA GLU A 6 -5.30 21.70 8.96
C GLU A 6 -5.07 23.20 9.20
N ALA A 7 -5.53 24.08 8.30
CA ALA A 7 -5.50 25.52 8.53
C ALA A 7 -6.41 25.91 9.71
N VAL A 8 -7.62 25.31 9.77
CA VAL A 8 -8.53 25.46 10.91
C VAL A 8 -7.87 25.00 12.22
N ASN A 9 -7.16 23.88 12.18
CA ASN A 9 -6.44 23.36 13.35
C ASN A 9 -5.30 24.28 13.80
N ALA A 10 -4.51 24.81 12.86
CA ALA A 10 -3.43 25.74 13.18
C ALA A 10 -3.95 26.98 13.91
N GLU A 11 -5.02 27.60 13.39
CA GLU A 11 -5.66 28.75 14.02
C GLU A 11 -6.23 28.42 15.41
N ALA A 12 -6.90 27.27 15.54
CA ALA A 12 -7.49 26.83 16.81
C ALA A 12 -6.41 26.59 17.88
N TRP A 13 -5.28 25.97 17.52
CA TRP A 13 -4.17 25.71 18.45
C TRP A 13 -3.38 26.96 18.80
N ASP A 14 -3.23 27.92 17.89
CA ASP A 14 -2.68 29.24 18.20
C ASP A 14 -3.59 30.01 19.17
N ALA A 15 -4.91 30.00 18.94
CA ALA A 15 -5.87 30.61 19.85
C ALA A 15 -5.84 29.96 21.25
N TYR A 16 -5.76 28.62 21.30
CA TYR A 16 -5.62 27.86 22.55
C TYR A 16 -4.33 28.25 23.30
N GLY A 17 -3.19 28.24 22.61
CA GLY A 17 -1.90 28.61 23.19
C GLY A 17 -1.89 30.04 23.72
N ALA A 18 -2.39 30.99 22.94
CA ALA A 18 -2.48 32.39 23.32
C ALA A 18 -3.42 32.61 24.52
N HIS A 19 -4.53 31.87 24.61
CA HIS A 19 -5.43 31.91 25.76
C HIS A 19 -4.72 31.51 27.05
N HIS A 20 -4.03 30.38 27.05
CA HIS A 20 -3.33 29.89 28.23
C HIS A 20 -2.12 30.75 28.62
N LEU A 21 -1.41 31.31 27.62
CA LEU A 21 -0.32 32.24 27.83
C LEU A 21 -0.81 33.53 28.51
N ARG A 22 -1.89 34.15 28.01
CA ARG A 22 -2.49 35.36 28.64
C ARG A 22 -2.93 35.13 30.08
N ARG A 23 -3.43 33.94 30.39
CA ARG A 23 -3.88 33.57 31.74
C ARG A 23 -2.75 33.20 32.70
N GLY A 24 -1.52 33.05 32.21
CA GLY A 24 -0.41 32.53 33.02
C GLY A 24 -0.68 31.11 33.53
N THR A 25 -1.32 30.27 32.71
CA THR A 25 -1.68 28.91 33.13
C THR A 25 -0.42 28.11 33.44
N ALA A 26 -0.32 27.60 34.67
CA ALA A 26 0.82 26.82 35.14
C ALA A 26 1.09 25.60 34.23
N VAL A 27 2.36 25.25 34.09
CA VAL A 27 2.82 24.04 33.40
C VAL A 27 3.33 23.07 34.47
N PRO A 28 2.48 22.13 34.94
CA PRO A 28 2.87 21.17 35.96
C PRO A 28 3.93 20.21 35.41
N GLU A 29 4.77 19.69 36.31
CA GLU A 29 5.70 18.63 35.94
C GLU A 29 4.94 17.33 35.74
N ALA A 30 5.28 16.61 34.66
CA ALA A 30 4.71 15.31 34.39
C ALA A 30 5.47 14.24 35.19
N ALA A 31 4.73 13.41 35.94
CA ALA A 31 5.29 12.28 36.65
C ALA A 31 5.66 11.13 35.70
N ASP A 32 4.95 11.01 34.57
CA ASP A 32 5.22 10.11 33.44
C ASP A 32 4.45 10.62 32.19
N LEU A 33 4.22 9.78 31.17
CA LEU A 33 3.42 10.08 29.98
C LEU A 33 1.91 9.94 30.25
N ASP A 34 1.18 11.02 29.98
CA ASP A 34 -0.28 11.06 30.09
C ASP A 34 -0.93 10.82 28.72
N TRP A 35 -1.03 9.56 28.29
CA TRP A 35 -1.42 9.18 26.92
C TRP A 35 -2.84 9.62 26.52
N ALA A 36 -3.81 9.64 27.44
CA ALA A 36 -5.19 10.03 27.16
C ALA A 36 -5.66 11.22 28.01
N PHE A 37 -5.50 11.10 29.32
CA PHE A 37 -5.84 12.07 30.36
C PHE A 37 -4.76 12.00 31.45
N GLU A 38 -4.80 12.87 32.45
CA GLU A 38 -3.81 12.87 33.53
C GLU A 38 -3.77 11.50 34.26
N GLY A 39 -2.62 10.84 34.25
CA GLY A 39 -2.41 9.47 34.73
C GLY A 39 -3.05 8.38 33.86
N GLY A 40 -3.56 8.72 32.67
CA GLY A 40 -4.28 7.82 31.79
C GLY A 40 -3.39 7.10 30.78
N GLY A 41 -3.18 5.80 30.99
CA GLY A 41 -2.42 4.93 30.10
C GLY A 41 -1.22 4.27 30.78
N PRO A 42 -0.44 3.47 30.04
CA PRO A 42 0.83 2.95 30.52
C PRO A 42 1.88 4.07 30.67
N GLY A 43 2.97 3.82 31.38
CA GLY A 43 4.05 4.80 31.49
C GLY A 43 4.94 4.84 30.25
N SER A 44 6.08 5.51 30.37
CA SER A 44 7.11 5.61 29.34
C SER A 44 7.73 4.27 28.94
N GLU A 45 7.51 3.17 29.67
CA GLU A 45 8.03 1.84 29.35
C GLU A 45 7.61 1.35 27.96
N VAL A 46 6.47 1.81 27.43
CA VAL A 46 6.01 1.46 26.08
C VAL A 46 6.93 1.99 24.98
N LEU A 47 7.72 3.01 25.28
CA LEU A 47 8.72 3.57 24.37
C LEU A 47 10.02 2.72 24.33
N GLY A 48 10.22 1.84 25.31
CA GLY A 48 11.44 1.04 25.47
C GLY A 48 12.57 1.80 26.15
N GLU A 49 13.81 1.32 26.00
CA GLU A 49 14.99 1.95 26.59
C GLU A 49 15.36 3.25 25.84
N LEU A 50 15.46 4.37 26.58
CA LEU A 50 15.60 5.71 26.01
C LEU A 50 16.95 6.38 26.29
N THR A 51 17.80 5.80 27.14
CA THR A 51 19.09 6.41 27.50
C THR A 51 19.93 6.69 26.25
N GLY A 52 20.21 7.97 25.99
CA GLY A 52 21.00 8.43 24.84
C GLY A 52 20.31 8.26 23.47
N ARG A 53 19.04 7.85 23.43
CA ARG A 53 18.26 7.71 22.18
C ARG A 53 17.80 9.07 21.67
N ARG A 54 17.70 9.20 20.35
CA ARG A 54 17.04 10.35 19.70
C ARG A 54 15.54 10.10 19.71
N VAL A 55 14.82 10.95 20.43
CA VAL A 55 13.37 10.86 20.63
C VAL A 55 12.71 12.11 20.06
N LEU A 56 11.57 11.96 19.41
CA LEU A 56 10.73 13.07 18.97
C LEU A 56 9.42 13.09 19.76
N ASP A 57 9.10 14.23 20.37
CA ASP A 57 7.76 14.58 20.88
C ASP A 57 7.02 15.40 19.82
N LEU A 58 6.10 14.76 19.10
CA LEU A 58 5.37 15.34 17.99
C LEU A 58 4.05 15.98 18.45
N GLY A 59 3.96 17.30 18.39
CA GLY A 59 2.87 18.08 18.97
C GLY A 59 3.02 18.20 20.48
N CYS A 60 4.19 18.67 20.91
CA CYS A 60 4.63 18.57 22.31
C CYS A 60 3.86 19.47 23.29
N GLY A 61 3.08 20.43 22.79
CA GLY A 61 2.41 21.45 23.57
C GLY A 61 3.40 22.20 24.48
N THR A 62 3.24 22.00 25.79
CA THR A 62 4.11 22.63 26.80
C THR A 62 5.44 21.87 27.02
N ALA A 63 5.69 20.79 26.29
CA ALA A 63 6.86 19.93 26.37
C ALA A 63 7.10 19.28 27.76
N ARG A 64 6.04 19.15 28.58
CA ARG A 64 6.15 18.55 29.92
C ARG A 64 6.58 17.08 29.87
N HIS A 65 6.08 16.32 28.89
CA HIS A 65 6.44 14.92 28.67
C HIS A 65 7.88 14.79 28.16
N ALA A 66 8.27 15.63 27.19
CA ALA A 66 9.64 15.68 26.69
C ALA A 66 10.64 15.98 27.82
N ALA A 67 10.33 16.95 28.69
CA ALA A 67 11.14 17.28 29.85
C ALA A 67 11.24 16.11 30.85
N HIS A 68 10.15 15.35 31.06
CA HIS A 68 10.17 14.14 31.87
C HIS A 68 11.12 13.09 31.29
N LEU A 69 11.03 12.79 29.98
CA LEU A 69 11.88 11.79 29.33
C LEU A 69 13.37 12.14 29.39
N VAL A 70 13.73 13.42 29.25
CA VAL A 70 15.11 13.88 29.41
C VAL A 70 15.61 13.65 30.84
N ARG A 71 14.82 14.04 31.85
CA ARG A 71 15.23 13.99 33.27
C ARG A 71 15.29 12.58 33.83
N SER A 72 14.28 11.76 33.50
CA SER A 72 14.08 10.44 34.11
C SER A 72 14.75 9.33 33.31
N HIS A 73 14.96 9.51 32.00
CA HIS A 73 15.48 8.47 31.12
C HIS A 73 16.72 8.86 30.32
N GLY A 74 17.24 10.08 30.46
CA GLY A 74 18.43 10.52 29.74
C GLY A 74 18.27 10.51 28.22
N ALA A 75 17.04 10.69 27.73
CA ALA A 75 16.74 10.80 26.31
C ALA A 75 17.25 12.12 25.72
N LEU A 76 17.55 12.13 24.42
CA LEU A 76 17.78 13.35 23.65
C LEU A 76 16.50 13.66 22.88
N VAL A 77 15.74 14.65 23.32
CA VAL A 77 14.38 14.91 22.83
C VAL A 77 14.34 16.17 21.98
N ASP A 78 13.93 16.02 20.72
CA ASP A 78 13.40 17.12 19.92
C ASP A 78 11.89 17.20 20.17
N ALA A 79 11.39 18.36 20.59
CA ALA A 79 9.99 18.59 20.92
C ALA A 79 9.42 19.68 20.02
N VAL A 80 8.47 19.31 19.17
CA VAL A 80 7.95 20.13 18.07
C VAL A 80 6.50 20.47 18.33
N ASP A 81 6.15 21.75 18.22
CA ASP A 81 4.76 22.20 18.21
C ASP A 81 4.57 23.35 17.23
N ALA A 82 3.41 23.42 16.59
CA ALA A 82 3.08 24.48 15.64
C ALA A 82 2.57 25.76 16.35
N SER A 83 2.03 25.62 17.56
CA SER A 83 1.44 26.75 18.30
C SER A 83 2.52 27.62 18.92
N ALA A 84 2.60 28.88 18.49
CA ALA A 84 3.56 29.84 19.04
C ALA A 84 3.34 30.05 20.55
N GLY A 85 2.08 30.08 20.98
CA GLY A 85 1.74 30.24 22.40
C GLY A 85 2.19 29.05 23.26
N GLN A 86 2.09 27.82 22.74
CA GLN A 86 2.56 26.63 23.45
C GLN A 86 4.09 26.56 23.48
N TYR A 87 4.74 26.83 22.35
CA TYR A 87 6.19 26.95 22.26
C TYR A 87 6.75 27.93 23.30
N GLU A 88 6.13 29.11 23.44
CA GLU A 88 6.57 30.11 24.42
C GLU A 88 6.44 29.62 25.87
N ARG A 89 5.35 28.89 26.18
CA ARG A 89 5.15 28.28 27.51
C ARG A 89 6.19 27.19 27.78
N ALA A 90 6.46 26.34 26.79
CA ALA A 90 7.49 25.31 26.86
C ALA A 90 8.88 25.93 27.06
N ARG A 91 9.21 26.96 26.27
CA ARG A 91 10.48 27.68 26.33
C ARG A 91 10.70 28.34 27.69
N ALA A 92 9.68 29.02 28.22
CA ALA A 92 9.75 29.66 29.52
C ALA A 92 9.99 28.66 30.66
N ARG A 93 9.42 27.45 30.57
CA ARG A 93 9.50 26.44 31.64
C ARG A 93 10.72 25.53 31.52
N HIS A 94 11.11 25.15 30.30
CA HIS A 94 12.05 24.07 30.02
C HIS A 94 13.19 24.45 29.07
N GLY A 95 13.24 25.69 28.56
CA GLY A 95 14.21 26.09 27.52
C GLY A 95 15.69 26.03 27.90
N SER A 96 16.00 25.89 29.20
CA SER A 96 17.37 25.69 29.70
C SER A 96 17.74 24.23 29.99
N LEU A 97 16.82 23.28 29.78
CA LEU A 97 17.02 21.86 30.08
C LEU A 97 17.99 21.21 29.06
N PRO A 98 19.20 20.79 29.46
CA PRO A 98 20.12 20.12 28.54
C PRO A 98 19.52 18.79 28.06
N GLY A 99 19.63 18.51 26.77
CA GLY A 99 19.05 17.31 26.15
C GLY A 99 17.61 17.50 25.63
N LEU A 100 16.98 18.65 25.91
CA LEU A 100 15.70 19.04 25.31
C LEU A 100 15.92 20.14 24.27
N ARG A 101 15.50 19.90 23.02
CA ARG A 101 15.44 20.92 21.97
C ARG A 101 13.98 21.23 21.65
N LEU A 102 13.59 22.48 21.87
CA LEU A 102 12.26 22.99 21.51
C LEU A 102 12.28 23.54 20.08
N VAL A 103 11.29 23.17 19.28
CA VAL A 103 11.14 23.58 17.87
C VAL A 103 9.73 24.13 17.66
N LEU A 104 9.64 25.37 17.20
CA LEU A 104 8.40 25.95 16.69
C LEU A 104 8.33 25.62 15.19
N GLY A 105 7.34 24.83 14.78
CA GLY A 105 7.20 24.48 13.37
C GLY A 105 6.12 23.44 13.09
N ASP A 106 5.84 23.26 11.81
CA ASP A 106 4.94 22.20 11.33
C ASP A 106 5.57 20.82 11.56
N ALA A 107 4.75 19.90 12.05
CA ALA A 107 5.14 18.53 12.36
C ALA A 107 5.66 17.78 11.11
N VAL A 108 4.98 17.91 9.98
CA VAL A 108 5.30 17.17 8.75
C VAL A 108 6.56 17.74 8.10
N GLU A 109 6.73 19.06 8.06
CA GLU A 109 7.94 19.67 7.53
C GLU A 109 9.18 19.32 8.38
N HIS A 110 9.06 19.36 9.71
CA HIS A 110 10.15 18.92 10.60
C HIS A 110 10.55 17.47 10.35
N LEU A 111 9.56 16.56 10.22
CA LEU A 111 9.81 15.14 9.94
C LEU A 111 10.56 14.91 8.62
N ARG A 112 10.33 15.74 7.59
CA ARG A 112 10.98 15.60 6.28
C ARG A 112 12.44 16.03 6.29
N GLU A 113 12.79 17.00 7.13
CA GLU A 113 14.13 17.57 7.20
C GLU A 113 15.00 16.92 8.29
N ALA A 114 14.38 16.28 9.27
CA ALA A 114 15.08 15.70 10.41
C ALA A 114 15.87 14.43 10.07
N GLU A 115 17.04 14.30 10.69
CA GLU A 115 17.74 13.02 10.77
C GLU A 115 16.91 11.97 11.51
N PRO A 116 16.92 10.69 11.09
CA PRO A 116 16.03 9.69 11.64
C PRO A 116 16.13 9.47 13.15
N TYR A 117 14.97 9.35 13.81
CA TYR A 117 14.79 9.10 15.24
C TYR A 117 14.79 7.61 15.58
N ASP A 118 15.22 7.29 16.80
CA ASP A 118 15.06 5.95 17.37
C ASP A 118 13.61 5.71 17.81
N VAL A 119 12.99 6.74 18.40
CA VAL A 119 11.63 6.72 18.92
C VAL A 119 10.91 8.02 18.53
N VAL A 120 9.66 7.90 18.09
CA VAL A 120 8.74 9.03 17.94
C VAL A 120 7.55 8.76 18.83
N TYR A 121 7.11 9.74 19.60
CA TYR A 121 5.83 9.68 20.28
C TYR A 121 4.98 10.92 20.06
N SER A 122 3.67 10.75 20.20
CA SER A 122 2.71 11.86 20.11
C SER A 122 1.53 11.61 21.04
N VAL A 123 1.30 12.54 21.95
CA VAL A 123 0.14 12.50 22.85
C VAL A 123 -0.93 13.41 22.28
N ASN A 124 -2.01 12.80 21.77
CA ASN A 124 -3.19 13.48 21.25
C ASN A 124 -2.96 14.47 20.09
N ALA A 125 -1.80 14.48 19.40
CA ALA A 125 -1.55 15.42 18.30
C ALA A 125 -1.81 14.85 16.89
N VAL A 126 -1.59 13.54 16.70
CA VAL A 126 -1.79 12.85 15.41
C VAL A 126 -3.16 13.09 14.77
N PRO A 127 -4.29 13.11 15.50
CA PRO A 127 -5.62 13.29 14.88
C PRO A 127 -5.85 14.65 14.20
N TYR A 128 -4.96 15.63 14.35
CA TYR A 128 -5.12 16.98 13.79
C TYR A 128 -4.44 17.18 12.43
N ILE A 129 -3.77 16.16 11.91
CA ILE A 129 -2.99 16.24 10.67
C ILE A 129 -3.52 15.18 9.70
N ASP A 130 -3.59 15.49 8.41
CA ASP A 130 -4.01 14.51 7.41
C ASP A 130 -3.09 13.27 7.46
N PRO A 131 -3.64 12.06 7.70
CA PRO A 131 -2.84 10.84 7.79
C PRO A 131 -2.04 10.55 6.51
N HIS A 132 -2.55 10.93 5.32
CA HIS A 132 -1.82 10.76 4.06
C HIS A 132 -0.62 11.70 3.93
N ARG A 133 -0.57 12.80 4.69
CA ARG A 133 0.60 13.67 4.80
C ARG A 133 1.55 13.22 5.91
N LEU A 134 1.00 12.87 7.08
CA LEU A 134 1.78 12.61 8.28
C LEU A 134 2.47 11.23 8.27
N LEU A 135 1.73 10.17 7.96
CA LEU A 135 2.23 8.80 8.08
C LEU A 135 3.44 8.49 7.18
N PRO A 136 3.52 8.92 5.90
CA PRO A 136 4.74 8.74 5.12
C PRO A 136 5.93 9.53 5.66
N ALA A 137 5.70 10.72 6.25
CA ALA A 137 6.78 11.50 6.87
C ALA A 137 7.30 10.82 8.15
N LEU A 138 6.41 10.29 9.00
CA LEU A 138 6.77 9.46 10.15
C LEU A 138 7.55 8.21 9.73
N ALA A 139 7.10 7.53 8.69
CA ALA A 139 7.79 6.35 8.16
C ALA A 139 9.21 6.70 7.66
N GLY A 140 9.40 7.87 7.04
CA GLY A 140 10.70 8.37 6.61
C GLY A 140 11.64 8.71 7.77
N ALA A 141 11.11 9.39 8.80
CA ALA A 141 11.85 9.92 9.93
C ALA A 141 12.17 8.90 11.04
N LEU A 142 11.61 7.70 11.01
CA LEU A 142 11.98 6.63 11.96
C LEU A 142 13.16 5.83 11.46
N ARG A 143 14.14 5.47 12.28
CA ARG A 143 15.16 4.48 11.88
C ARG A 143 14.50 3.12 11.55
N PRO A 144 15.07 2.28 10.67
CA PRO A 144 14.66 0.88 10.58
C PRO A 144 14.78 0.21 11.96
N GLY A 145 13.70 -0.43 12.43
CA GLY A 145 13.55 -0.95 13.78
C GLY A 145 13.12 0.08 14.83
N GLY A 146 12.98 1.35 14.45
CA GLY A 146 12.54 2.44 15.33
C GLY A 146 11.06 2.35 15.70
N ARG A 147 10.72 2.91 16.85
CA ARG A 147 9.39 2.80 17.47
C ARG A 147 8.57 4.07 17.33
N LEU A 148 7.28 3.91 17.06
CA LEU A 148 6.30 4.98 17.05
C LEU A 148 5.19 4.65 18.05
N CYS A 149 4.90 5.57 18.97
CA CYS A 149 3.79 5.43 19.91
C CYS A 149 2.91 6.68 19.87
N PHE A 150 1.63 6.55 19.56
CA PHE A 150 0.76 7.72 19.50
C PHE A 150 -0.65 7.42 19.96
N THR A 151 -1.31 8.45 20.50
CA THR A 151 -2.72 8.37 20.88
C THR A 151 -3.61 9.12 19.93
N VAL A 152 -4.78 8.52 19.70
CA VAL A 152 -5.87 9.10 18.91
C VAL A 152 -7.17 8.96 19.66
N LEU A 153 -8.06 9.93 19.46
CA LEU A 153 -9.44 9.84 19.91
C LEU A 153 -10.14 8.70 19.15
N HIS A 154 -10.89 7.87 19.87
CA HIS A 154 -11.75 6.84 19.30
C HIS A 154 -13.22 7.23 19.39
N SER A 155 -13.65 7.67 20.59
CA SER A 155 -14.96 8.29 20.81
C SER A 155 -14.80 9.53 21.66
N ASN A 156 -15.56 10.59 21.35
CA ASN A 156 -15.58 11.80 22.18
C ASN A 156 -16.42 11.58 23.45
N SER A 157 -16.55 12.61 24.30
CA SER A 157 -17.30 12.53 25.56
C SER A 157 -18.79 12.17 25.41
N ARG A 158 -19.36 12.39 24.22
CA ARG A 158 -20.76 12.01 23.88
C ARG A 158 -20.87 10.57 23.37
N GLY A 159 -19.74 9.93 23.06
CA GLY A 159 -19.66 8.60 22.48
C GLY A 159 -19.66 8.61 20.95
N ASP A 160 -19.43 9.76 20.30
CA ASP A 160 -19.43 9.85 18.85
C ASP A 160 -18.07 9.42 18.27
N GLY A 161 -18.11 8.68 17.16
CA GLY A 161 -16.94 8.04 16.53
C GLY A 161 -16.80 6.56 16.88
N PRO A 162 -15.83 5.86 16.28
CA PRO A 162 -14.93 6.30 15.22
C PRO A 162 -15.60 6.26 13.82
N SER A 163 -14.88 6.68 12.77
CA SER A 163 -15.30 6.58 11.37
C SER A 163 -14.48 5.54 10.60
N ASP A 164 -15.13 4.84 9.67
CA ASP A 164 -14.54 3.92 8.70
C ASP A 164 -14.09 4.61 7.40
N ARG A 165 -14.08 5.95 7.37
CA ARG A 165 -13.64 6.76 6.23
C ARG A 165 -12.56 7.73 6.66
N VAL A 166 -11.57 7.93 5.78
CA VAL A 166 -10.51 8.92 5.99
C VAL A 166 -11.09 10.31 5.69
N ALA A 167 -11.76 10.89 6.69
CA ALA A 167 -12.31 12.22 6.62
C ALA A 167 -12.18 12.91 7.98
N ALA A 168 -11.78 14.18 7.96
CA ALA A 168 -11.80 15.00 9.15
C ALA A 168 -13.26 15.35 9.53
N ARG A 169 -13.51 15.50 10.83
CA ARG A 169 -14.78 15.97 11.37
C ARG A 169 -14.55 17.05 12.43
N PRO A 170 -15.49 17.99 12.61
CA PRO A 170 -15.37 19.00 13.64
C PRO A 170 -15.49 18.39 15.05
N GLU A 171 -14.63 18.83 15.96
CA GLU A 171 -14.74 18.59 17.41
C GLU A 171 -14.59 19.92 18.15
N VAL A 172 -15.35 20.09 19.22
CA VAL A 172 -15.37 21.32 20.02
C VAL A 172 -14.55 21.12 21.28
N LEU A 173 -13.50 21.92 21.44
CA LEU A 173 -12.66 21.95 22.64
C LEU A 173 -13.08 23.12 23.52
N ARG A 174 -13.29 22.84 24.81
CA ARG A 174 -13.63 23.86 25.80
C ARG A 174 -12.38 24.43 26.45
N LEU A 175 -12.24 25.75 26.46
CA LEU A 175 -11.10 26.42 27.06
C LEU A 175 -11.29 26.60 28.57
N ALA A 176 -10.21 26.46 29.32
CA ALA A 176 -10.22 26.68 30.76
C ALA A 176 -10.61 28.14 31.08
N GLY A 177 -11.66 28.32 31.88
CA GLY A 177 -12.16 29.64 32.27
C GLY A 177 -13.00 30.36 31.21
N GLY A 178 -13.60 29.60 30.28
CA GLY A 178 -14.62 30.07 29.35
C GLY A 178 -14.13 30.21 27.90
N GLY A 179 -15.02 29.94 26.94
CA GLY A 179 -14.74 29.92 25.51
C GLY A 179 -14.64 28.51 24.93
N GLU A 180 -14.82 28.41 23.63
CA GLU A 180 -14.71 27.16 22.87
C GLU A 180 -13.92 27.42 21.58
N VAL A 181 -13.13 26.43 21.15
CA VAL A 181 -12.49 26.41 19.83
C VAL A 181 -12.90 25.15 19.10
N THR A 182 -13.10 25.25 17.79
CA THR A 182 -13.44 24.10 16.94
C THR A 182 -12.19 23.66 16.21
N VAL A 183 -11.89 22.37 16.28
CA VAL A 183 -10.81 21.70 15.54
C VAL A 183 -11.41 20.70 14.57
N GLN A 184 -10.64 20.30 13.57
CA GLN A 184 -10.95 19.22 12.64
C GLN A 184 -10.09 18.00 13.00
N MET A 185 -10.73 16.86 13.25
CA MET A 185 -10.05 15.64 13.68
C MET A 185 -10.33 14.46 12.76
N TRP A 186 -9.29 13.69 12.44
CA TRP A 186 -9.42 12.35 11.87
C TRP A 186 -9.65 11.34 12.99
N VAL A 187 -10.93 11.11 13.31
CA VAL A 187 -11.37 10.15 14.33
C VAL A 187 -11.71 8.82 13.64
N LEU A 188 -10.68 8.00 13.38
CA LEU A 188 -10.78 6.80 12.54
C LEU A 188 -10.86 5.51 13.34
N THR A 189 -11.40 4.45 12.75
CA THR A 189 -11.42 3.13 13.41
C THR A 189 -10.00 2.56 13.58
N PRO A 190 -9.77 1.67 14.54
CA PRO A 190 -8.48 1.01 14.69
C PRO A 190 -8.02 0.25 13.44
N GLU A 191 -8.95 -0.35 12.71
CA GLU A 191 -8.69 -1.07 11.46
C GLU A 191 -8.23 -0.12 10.35
N LEU A 192 -8.86 1.05 10.25
CA LEU A 192 -8.49 2.06 9.25
C LEU A 192 -7.12 2.68 9.55
N TRP A 193 -6.84 3.02 10.81
CA TRP A 193 -5.50 3.44 11.23
C TRP A 193 -4.44 2.38 10.92
N THR A 194 -4.74 1.11 11.20
CA THR A 194 -3.83 -0.01 10.93
C THR A 194 -3.58 -0.19 9.42
N ALA A 195 -4.61 -0.06 8.60
CA ALA A 195 -4.50 -0.13 7.14
C ALA A 195 -3.60 1.00 6.59
N LEU A 196 -3.82 2.24 7.03
CA LEU A 196 -3.02 3.39 6.63
C LEU A 196 -1.55 3.26 7.06
N LEU A 197 -1.29 2.84 8.30
CA LEU A 197 0.07 2.58 8.77
C LEU A 197 0.77 1.51 7.92
N THR A 198 0.05 0.44 7.58
CA THR A 198 0.57 -0.66 6.75
C THR A 198 0.90 -0.18 5.33
N GLU A 199 0.03 0.62 4.72
CA GLU A 199 0.24 1.24 3.41
C GLU A 199 1.57 1.99 3.35
N TYR A 200 1.88 2.76 4.41
CA TYR A 200 3.12 3.53 4.50
C TYR A 200 4.31 2.77 5.10
N GLY A 201 4.21 1.44 5.20
CA GLY A 201 5.32 0.57 5.59
C GLY A 201 5.65 0.56 7.08
N LEU A 202 4.69 0.94 7.93
CA LEU A 202 4.74 0.82 9.38
C LEU A 202 3.94 -0.42 9.82
N ARG A 203 4.32 -1.04 10.94
CA ARG A 203 3.63 -2.23 11.48
C ARG A 203 3.13 -1.96 12.89
N VAL A 204 1.83 -2.15 13.12
CA VAL A 204 1.23 -2.11 14.46
C VAL A 204 1.65 -3.37 15.24
N GLU A 205 2.14 -3.18 16.46
CA GLU A 205 2.50 -4.24 17.40
C GLU A 205 1.43 -4.43 18.49
N GLY A 206 0.69 -3.37 18.81
CA GLY A 206 -0.39 -3.41 19.79
C GLY A 206 -1.22 -2.13 19.76
N ILE A 207 -2.46 -2.25 20.26
CA ILE A 207 -3.38 -1.13 20.45
C ILE A 207 -3.96 -1.25 21.84
N ASP A 208 -3.71 -0.26 22.70
CA ASP A 208 -4.24 -0.22 24.05
C ASP A 208 -5.49 0.68 24.10
N VAL A 209 -6.51 0.23 24.83
CA VAL A 209 -7.79 0.93 25.01
C VAL A 209 -7.71 1.79 26.26
N LEU A 210 -7.91 3.09 26.12
CA LEU A 210 -7.81 4.07 27.20
C LEU A 210 -9.16 4.78 27.37
N ASP A 211 -10.03 4.22 28.21
CA ASP A 211 -11.32 4.80 28.54
C ASP A 211 -11.21 5.77 29.71
N THR A 212 -11.94 6.88 29.65
CA THR A 212 -12.04 7.81 30.78
C THR A 212 -12.70 7.12 31.99
N PRO A 213 -12.19 7.33 33.22
CA PRO A 213 -12.81 6.78 34.43
C PRO A 213 -14.01 7.61 34.91
N GLU A 214 -14.27 8.78 34.31
CA GLU A 214 -15.33 9.69 34.72
C GLU A 214 -16.72 9.17 34.35
N ASP A 215 -17.60 9.01 35.35
CA ASP A 215 -18.98 8.59 35.14
C ASP A 215 -19.74 9.52 34.17
N GLY A 216 -20.33 8.93 33.13
CA GLY A 216 -21.10 9.64 32.11
C GLY A 216 -20.26 10.27 31.00
N ASN A 217 -18.93 10.29 31.12
CA ASN A 217 -18.04 10.68 30.04
C ASN A 217 -17.71 9.44 29.19
N LYS A 218 -18.06 9.45 27.90
CA LYS A 218 -17.83 8.32 26.99
C LYS A 218 -16.56 8.45 26.15
N ALA A 219 -15.66 9.35 26.56
CA ALA A 219 -14.42 9.56 25.85
C ALA A 219 -13.52 8.33 25.94
N SER A 220 -13.04 7.89 24.79
CA SER A 220 -12.16 6.72 24.66
C SER A 220 -11.05 7.04 23.67
N TYR A 221 -9.83 6.59 23.98
CA TYR A 221 -8.66 6.79 23.16
C TYR A 221 -8.02 5.44 22.82
N ARG A 222 -7.20 5.44 21.77
CA ARG A 222 -6.37 4.28 21.39
C ARG A 222 -4.92 4.70 21.39
N LEU A 223 -4.10 3.98 22.14
CA LEU A 223 -2.64 4.08 22.06
C LEU A 223 -2.14 3.05 21.07
N PHE A 224 -1.60 3.50 19.95
CA PHE A 224 -0.95 2.64 18.97
C PHE A 224 0.51 2.47 19.34
N ARG A 225 0.98 1.23 19.37
CA ARG A 225 2.40 0.86 19.44
C ARG A 225 2.80 0.31 18.09
N VAL A 226 3.73 0.99 17.43
CA VAL A 226 4.08 0.80 16.02
C VAL A 226 5.60 0.69 15.89
N ILE A 227 6.06 -0.08 14.90
CA ILE A 227 7.48 -0.18 14.54
C ILE A 227 7.67 0.05 13.04
N ARG A 228 8.78 0.68 12.65
CA ARG A 228 9.27 0.67 11.27
C ARG A 228 10.02 -0.65 11.04
N PRO A 229 9.51 -1.61 10.25
CA PRO A 229 10.19 -2.89 10.06
C PRO A 229 11.55 -2.71 9.40
N VAL A 230 12.52 -3.57 9.76
CA VAL A 230 13.78 -3.69 9.02
C VAL A 230 13.48 -4.46 7.73
N LYS A 231 13.45 -3.76 6.59
CA LYS A 231 13.25 -4.39 5.29
C LYS A 231 14.54 -5.13 4.89
N VAL A 232 14.42 -6.41 4.55
CA VAL A 232 15.51 -7.20 3.95
C VAL A 232 15.51 -6.95 2.44
N SER A 233 16.60 -6.43 1.89
CA SER A 233 16.74 -6.21 0.44
C SER A 233 17.06 -7.52 -0.28
N SER A 234 16.48 -7.73 -1.46
CA SER A 234 16.95 -8.75 -2.40
C SER A 234 18.19 -8.26 -3.15
N ARG A 235 19.06 -9.19 -3.56
CA ARG A 235 20.15 -8.88 -4.48
C ARG A 235 19.57 -8.56 -5.87
N PRO A 236 20.03 -7.50 -6.56
CA PRO A 236 19.66 -7.26 -7.95
C PRO A 236 20.02 -8.47 -8.84
N ARG A 237 19.26 -8.70 -9.91
CA ARG A 237 19.63 -9.69 -10.92
C ARG A 237 20.99 -9.32 -11.52
N VAL A 238 21.77 -10.34 -11.92
CA VAL A 238 23.00 -10.12 -12.69
C VAL A 238 22.63 -9.74 -14.13
N ASP A 239 23.39 -8.83 -14.74
CA ASP A 239 23.10 -8.34 -16.10
C ASP A 239 23.36 -9.38 -17.20
N LYS A 240 24.13 -10.43 -16.88
CA LYS A 240 24.41 -11.52 -17.82
C LYS A 240 23.15 -12.37 -18.00
N ALA A 241 22.58 -12.32 -19.19
CA ALA A 241 21.48 -13.20 -19.58
C ALA A 241 21.90 -14.69 -19.43
N PRO A 242 21.04 -15.55 -18.84
CA PRO A 242 21.31 -16.97 -18.77
C PRO A 242 21.28 -17.58 -20.19
N PRO A 243 21.95 -18.72 -20.43
CA PRO A 243 21.79 -19.43 -21.69
C PRO A 243 20.32 -19.88 -21.84
N ALA A 244 19.78 -19.85 -23.05
CA ALA A 244 18.42 -20.31 -23.31
C ALA A 244 18.36 -21.85 -23.18
N HIS A 245 17.58 -22.35 -22.22
CA HIS A 245 17.33 -23.79 -22.00
C HIS A 245 15.86 -24.18 -22.23
N ALA A 246 15.01 -23.22 -22.61
CA ALA A 246 13.60 -23.44 -22.89
C ALA A 246 13.15 -22.54 -24.04
N ALA A 247 12.21 -23.03 -24.84
CA ALA A 247 11.50 -22.25 -25.84
C ALA A 247 10.11 -21.89 -25.29
N ILE A 248 9.77 -20.61 -25.29
CA ILE A 248 8.45 -20.13 -24.87
C ILE A 248 7.69 -19.68 -26.11
N GLY A 249 6.51 -20.26 -26.32
CA GLY A 249 5.62 -19.89 -27.41
C GLY A 249 4.19 -19.66 -26.93
N VAL A 250 3.38 -19.08 -27.81
CA VAL A 250 1.95 -18.85 -27.60
C VAL A 250 1.14 -19.56 -28.67
N GLY A 251 -0.09 -19.98 -28.32
CA GLY A 251 -1.05 -20.53 -29.28
C GLY A 251 -2.40 -19.83 -29.13
N ALA A 252 -2.81 -19.08 -30.15
CA ALA A 252 -3.99 -18.24 -30.10
C ALA A 252 -5.25 -18.99 -30.58
N VAL A 253 -6.19 -19.21 -29.67
CA VAL A 253 -7.51 -19.78 -29.94
C VAL A 253 -8.46 -18.68 -30.36
N LEU A 254 -8.85 -18.68 -31.64
CA LEU A 254 -9.89 -17.82 -32.18
C LEU A 254 -11.13 -18.66 -32.48
N TYR A 255 -12.17 -18.50 -31.66
CA TYR A 255 -13.43 -19.22 -31.81
C TYR A 255 -14.61 -18.25 -31.87
N GLY A 256 -15.40 -18.34 -32.93
CA GLY A 256 -16.58 -17.51 -33.14
C GLY A 256 -17.69 -18.23 -33.90
N PRO A 257 -18.68 -17.50 -34.44
CA PRO A 257 -19.83 -18.10 -35.12
C PRO A 257 -19.49 -18.98 -36.34
N ARG A 258 -18.34 -18.74 -36.98
CA ARG A 258 -17.85 -19.52 -38.13
C ARG A 258 -17.09 -20.79 -37.73
N GLY A 259 -16.77 -20.94 -36.45
CA GLY A 259 -15.97 -22.04 -35.91
C GLY A 259 -14.63 -21.58 -35.34
N LEU A 260 -13.73 -22.55 -35.20
CA LEU A 260 -12.33 -22.38 -34.76
C LEU A 260 -11.44 -22.09 -35.97
N LEU A 261 -10.60 -21.06 -35.89
CA LEU A 261 -9.60 -20.77 -36.91
C LEU A 261 -8.40 -21.72 -36.79
N LEU A 262 -8.03 -22.37 -37.89
CA LEU A 262 -6.78 -23.12 -38.02
C LEU A 262 -6.13 -22.83 -39.37
N GLY A 263 -4.80 -22.81 -39.38
CA GLY A 263 -3.96 -22.69 -40.57
C GLY A 263 -3.23 -23.99 -40.87
N ARG A 264 -2.89 -24.22 -42.13
CA ARG A 264 -2.15 -25.39 -42.59
C ARG A 264 -0.68 -25.04 -42.80
N HIS A 265 0.19 -25.72 -42.06
CA HIS A 265 1.63 -25.63 -42.23
C HIS A 265 2.08 -26.18 -43.59
N ARG A 266 3.20 -25.69 -44.12
CA ARG A 266 3.86 -26.26 -45.32
C ARG A 266 4.24 -27.75 -45.15
N ARG A 267 4.40 -28.23 -43.92
CA ARG A 267 4.67 -29.65 -43.60
C ARG A 267 3.41 -30.52 -43.47
N GLY A 268 2.22 -29.94 -43.67
CA GLY A 268 0.96 -30.68 -43.80
C GLY A 268 0.07 -30.73 -42.55
N THR A 269 0.55 -30.26 -41.40
CA THR A 269 -0.21 -30.17 -40.15
C THR A 269 -1.15 -28.98 -40.10
N TRP A 270 -2.21 -29.05 -39.30
CA TRP A 270 -3.07 -27.92 -38.96
C TRP A 270 -2.74 -27.35 -37.59
N GLU A 271 -2.71 -26.03 -37.45
CA GLU A 271 -2.26 -25.36 -36.23
C GLU A 271 -2.98 -24.04 -35.96
N LEU A 272 -2.99 -23.66 -34.67
CA LEU A 272 -3.41 -22.35 -34.19
C LEU A 272 -2.41 -21.30 -34.68
N PRO A 273 -2.84 -20.04 -34.90
CA PRO A 273 -1.89 -18.95 -35.06
C PRO A 273 -1.07 -18.78 -33.79
N GLY A 274 0.21 -18.44 -33.95
CA GLY A 274 1.11 -18.20 -32.83
C GLY A 274 2.55 -18.61 -33.09
N GLY A 275 3.44 -18.10 -32.25
CA GLY A 275 4.88 -18.31 -32.42
C GLY A 275 5.65 -18.11 -31.12
N THR A 276 6.92 -17.76 -31.27
CA THR A 276 7.88 -17.68 -30.15
C THR A 276 7.83 -16.29 -29.52
N VAL A 277 7.97 -16.23 -28.20
CA VAL A 277 8.05 -14.95 -27.48
C VAL A 277 9.41 -14.31 -27.76
N GLU A 278 9.40 -13.08 -28.27
CA GLU A 278 10.63 -12.33 -28.54
C GLU A 278 11.17 -11.60 -27.29
N PRO A 279 12.47 -11.28 -27.23
CA PRO A 279 13.04 -10.54 -26.10
C PRO A 279 12.36 -9.19 -25.87
N GLY A 280 11.86 -8.97 -24.65
CA GLY A 280 11.23 -7.71 -24.24
C GLY A 280 9.72 -7.65 -24.43
N GLU A 281 9.12 -8.67 -25.05
CA GLU A 281 7.68 -8.76 -25.33
C GLU A 281 6.92 -9.48 -24.20
N SER A 282 5.69 -9.05 -23.93
CA SER A 282 4.75 -9.80 -23.08
C SER A 282 4.02 -10.90 -23.87
N LEU A 283 3.54 -11.93 -23.18
CA LEU A 283 2.77 -13.03 -23.81
C LEU A 283 1.55 -12.55 -24.62
N ARG A 284 0.91 -11.44 -24.19
CA ARG A 284 -0.24 -10.86 -24.90
C ARG A 284 0.19 -10.11 -26.16
N GLU A 285 1.30 -9.38 -26.09
CA GLU A 285 1.88 -8.71 -27.25
C GLU A 285 2.31 -9.74 -28.30
N THR A 286 2.96 -10.85 -27.88
CA THR A 286 3.32 -11.95 -28.78
C THR A 286 2.10 -12.51 -29.52
N VAL A 287 0.99 -12.76 -28.82
CA VAL A 287 -0.25 -13.22 -29.47
C VAL A 287 -0.75 -12.22 -30.51
N VAL A 288 -0.74 -10.93 -30.19
CA VAL A 288 -1.22 -9.88 -31.11
C VAL A 288 -0.33 -9.76 -32.34
N ARG A 289 1.00 -9.78 -32.15
CA ARG A 289 1.99 -9.71 -33.23
C ARG A 289 1.87 -10.91 -34.17
N GLU A 290 1.96 -12.12 -33.63
CA GLU A 290 1.88 -13.37 -34.42
C GLU A 290 0.55 -13.47 -35.16
N LEU A 291 -0.56 -13.09 -34.51
CA LEU A 291 -1.87 -13.08 -35.16
C LEU A 291 -1.90 -12.12 -36.36
N GLY A 292 -1.30 -10.94 -36.23
CA GLY A 292 -1.17 -9.97 -37.32
C GLY A 292 -0.28 -10.45 -38.45
N GLU A 293 0.90 -10.97 -38.12
CA GLU A 293 1.92 -11.45 -39.07
C GLU A 293 1.45 -12.68 -39.85
N GLU A 294 0.77 -13.64 -39.21
CA GLU A 294 0.39 -14.90 -39.84
C GLU A 294 -0.94 -14.83 -40.59
N THR A 295 -1.89 -14.03 -40.09
CA THR A 295 -3.28 -14.04 -40.57
C THR A 295 -3.75 -12.70 -41.15
N GLY A 296 -3.06 -11.60 -40.85
CA GLY A 296 -3.53 -10.24 -41.13
C GLY A 296 -4.63 -9.74 -40.19
N LEU A 297 -5.00 -10.50 -39.15
CA LEU A 297 -6.00 -10.11 -38.17
C LEU A 297 -5.42 -9.15 -37.12
N ALA A 298 -6.19 -8.13 -36.76
CA ALA A 298 -5.82 -7.17 -35.73
C ALA A 298 -6.57 -7.45 -34.43
N ALA A 299 -5.84 -7.68 -33.34
CA ALA A 299 -6.36 -7.78 -31.97
C ALA A 299 -5.66 -6.79 -31.06
N ARG A 300 -6.19 -6.58 -29.84
CA ARG A 300 -5.54 -5.75 -28.81
C ARG A 300 -5.16 -6.61 -27.61
N PRO A 301 -4.11 -6.26 -26.85
CA PRO A 301 -3.69 -7.06 -25.70
C PRO A 301 -4.81 -7.29 -24.66
N GLU A 302 -5.73 -6.35 -24.48
CA GLU A 302 -6.91 -6.49 -23.61
C GLU A 302 -7.88 -7.58 -24.06
N ASP A 303 -7.93 -7.87 -25.37
CA ASP A 303 -8.79 -8.89 -25.97
C ASP A 303 -8.15 -10.30 -25.90
N VAL A 304 -6.99 -10.46 -25.27
CA VAL A 304 -6.25 -11.72 -25.17
C VAL A 304 -6.32 -12.29 -23.75
N ARG A 305 -7.03 -13.39 -23.54
CA ARG A 305 -7.08 -14.10 -22.25
C ARG A 305 -6.11 -15.27 -22.24
N LEU A 306 -5.04 -15.15 -21.45
CA LEU A 306 -4.10 -16.27 -21.22
C LEU A 306 -4.76 -17.36 -20.36
N LEU A 307 -4.64 -18.62 -20.78
CA LEU A 307 -5.35 -19.74 -20.14
C LEU A 307 -4.50 -20.45 -19.10
N GLY A 308 -3.19 -20.54 -19.31
CA GLY A 308 -2.26 -21.23 -18.42
C GLY A 308 -0.95 -21.56 -19.11
N THR A 309 -0.17 -22.43 -18.47
CA THR A 309 1.12 -22.88 -18.98
C THR A 309 1.06 -24.36 -19.31
N LEU A 310 1.40 -24.72 -20.55
CA LEU A 310 1.69 -26.09 -20.96
C LEU A 310 3.19 -26.32 -20.93
N LEU A 311 3.60 -27.41 -20.28
CA LEU A 311 4.97 -27.91 -20.29
C LEU A 311 5.02 -29.25 -20.99
N ASP A 312 5.85 -29.34 -22.03
CA ASP A 312 6.23 -30.58 -22.70
C ASP A 312 7.74 -30.64 -23.01
N ASP A 313 8.20 -31.81 -23.44
CA ASP A 313 9.59 -32.05 -23.83
C ASP A 313 9.63 -32.36 -25.33
N ALA A 314 10.52 -31.66 -26.04
CA ALA A 314 10.78 -31.90 -27.46
C ALA A 314 12.28 -32.10 -27.67
N GLY A 315 12.73 -33.36 -27.59
CA GLY A 315 14.13 -33.70 -27.85
C GLY A 315 15.09 -33.20 -26.77
N GLY A 316 14.66 -33.20 -25.51
CA GLY A 316 15.46 -32.74 -24.36
C GLY A 316 15.42 -31.22 -24.14
N VAL A 317 14.65 -30.48 -24.94
CA VAL A 317 14.34 -29.07 -24.72
C VAL A 317 12.99 -28.97 -24.02
N VAL A 318 12.97 -28.32 -22.86
CA VAL A 318 11.72 -27.96 -22.19
C VAL A 318 11.03 -26.91 -23.03
N ARG A 319 9.84 -27.23 -23.53
CA ARG A 319 9.01 -26.27 -24.24
C ARG A 319 7.85 -25.84 -23.35
N VAL A 320 7.63 -24.53 -23.38
CA VAL A 320 6.58 -23.86 -22.64
C VAL A 320 5.64 -23.23 -23.67
N THR A 321 4.41 -23.72 -23.74
CA THR A 321 3.37 -23.11 -24.58
C THR A 321 2.33 -22.43 -23.69
N VAL A 322 1.95 -21.20 -24.02
CA VAL A 322 0.86 -20.49 -23.35
C VAL A 322 -0.33 -20.41 -24.30
N PRO A 323 -1.39 -21.22 -24.09
CA PRO A 323 -2.64 -21.06 -24.82
C PRO A 323 -3.31 -19.74 -24.45
N ALA A 324 -3.78 -19.02 -25.45
CA ALA A 324 -4.48 -17.76 -25.27
C ALA A 324 -5.81 -17.77 -26.02
N LEU A 325 -6.90 -17.43 -25.35
CA LEU A 325 -8.19 -17.21 -25.99
C LEU A 325 -8.27 -15.74 -26.44
N VAL A 326 -8.45 -15.50 -27.72
CA VAL A 326 -8.66 -14.16 -28.26
C VAL A 326 -10.16 -13.89 -28.33
N THR A 327 -10.65 -12.91 -27.59
CA THR A 327 -12.08 -12.60 -27.44
C THR A 327 -12.56 -11.50 -28.39
N GLY A 328 -11.65 -10.76 -29.03
CA GLY A 328 -11.97 -9.70 -29.97
C GLY A 328 -10.86 -9.50 -31.00
N TRP A 329 -11.24 -9.38 -32.28
CA TRP A 329 -10.33 -9.13 -33.40
C TRP A 329 -11.06 -8.43 -34.56
N ARG A 330 -10.31 -7.90 -35.53
CA ARG A 330 -10.81 -7.27 -36.76
C ARG A 330 -10.09 -7.83 -37.99
N GLY A 331 -10.79 -7.84 -39.12
CA GLY A 331 -10.27 -8.32 -40.40
C GLY A 331 -10.75 -9.73 -40.76
N GLU A 332 -10.29 -10.21 -41.91
CA GLU A 332 -10.51 -11.58 -42.39
C GLU A 332 -9.15 -12.27 -42.54
N PRO A 333 -9.02 -13.53 -42.08
CA PRO A 333 -7.75 -14.22 -42.15
C PRO A 333 -7.37 -14.49 -43.60
N SER A 334 -6.11 -14.21 -43.95
CA SER A 334 -5.57 -14.44 -45.28
C SER A 334 -4.09 -14.81 -45.19
N ASP A 335 -3.61 -15.54 -46.20
CA ASP A 335 -2.22 -16.01 -46.26
C ASP A 335 -1.29 -14.82 -46.42
N GLN A 336 -0.38 -14.64 -45.46
CA GLN A 336 0.61 -13.56 -45.48
C GLN A 336 1.90 -13.99 -46.19
N PRO A 337 2.57 -13.11 -46.94
CA PRO A 337 3.83 -13.43 -47.61
C PRO A 337 4.94 -13.77 -46.62
N GLY A 338 5.67 -14.87 -46.87
CA GLY A 338 6.79 -15.31 -46.02
C GLY A 338 6.43 -16.40 -45.02
N GLU A 339 5.15 -16.52 -44.67
CA GLU A 339 4.70 -17.37 -43.57
C GLU A 339 4.63 -18.85 -43.88
N SER A 340 5.00 -19.67 -42.89
CA SER A 340 5.01 -21.13 -43.01
C SER A 340 3.64 -21.76 -42.77
N VAL A 341 2.72 -21.01 -42.17
CA VAL A 341 1.32 -21.35 -41.96
C VAL A 341 0.45 -20.49 -42.89
N GLY A 342 -0.54 -21.11 -43.53
CA GLY A 342 -1.48 -20.41 -44.40
C GLY A 342 -2.72 -21.26 -44.65
N ARG A 343 -3.44 -21.04 -45.76
CA ARG A 343 -4.71 -21.72 -46.09
C ARG A 343 -5.69 -21.72 -44.92
N TRP A 344 -5.82 -20.56 -44.28
CA TRP A 344 -6.64 -20.35 -43.09
C TRP A 344 -8.10 -20.76 -43.32
N ARG A 345 -8.65 -21.57 -42.40
CA ARG A 345 -10.03 -22.07 -42.47
C ARG A 345 -10.68 -22.09 -41.10
N TRP A 346 -12.00 -21.89 -41.12
CA TRP A 346 -12.85 -22.03 -39.94
C TRP A 346 -13.42 -23.45 -39.88
N PHE A 347 -13.24 -24.12 -38.75
CA PHE A 347 -13.69 -25.49 -38.51
C PHE A 347 -14.72 -25.55 -37.39
N ALA A 348 -15.80 -26.31 -37.61
CA ALA A 348 -16.71 -26.65 -36.53
C ALA A 348 -15.99 -27.57 -35.52
N LEU A 349 -16.29 -27.43 -34.22
CA LEU A 349 -15.59 -28.18 -33.17
C LEU A 349 -15.87 -29.68 -33.18
N ASP A 350 -16.95 -30.10 -33.83
CA ASP A 350 -17.32 -31.50 -34.07
C ASP A 350 -16.71 -32.07 -35.36
N ARG A 351 -16.05 -31.23 -36.17
CA ARG A 351 -15.44 -31.57 -37.47
C ARG A 351 -14.08 -30.89 -37.64
N LEU A 352 -13.23 -31.05 -36.63
CA LEU A 352 -11.83 -30.61 -36.67
C LEU A 352 -11.04 -31.43 -37.71
N PRO A 353 -10.02 -30.86 -38.34
CA PRO A 353 -9.20 -31.57 -39.31
C PRO A 353 -8.30 -32.60 -38.63
N GLU A 354 -7.93 -33.65 -39.36
CA GLU A 354 -6.87 -34.58 -38.93
C GLU A 354 -5.48 -33.90 -38.98
N GLN A 355 -4.51 -34.50 -38.26
CA GLN A 355 -3.11 -34.07 -38.22
C GLN A 355 -2.91 -32.65 -37.64
N LEU A 356 -3.48 -32.41 -36.45
CA LEU A 356 -3.16 -31.21 -35.68
C LEU A 356 -1.69 -31.22 -35.23
N PHE A 357 -1.03 -30.07 -35.29
CA PHE A 357 0.26 -29.90 -34.65
C PHE A 357 0.11 -30.12 -33.14
N VAL A 358 1.00 -30.92 -32.54
CA VAL A 358 0.86 -31.42 -31.16
C VAL A 358 0.58 -30.30 -30.16
N CYS A 359 1.20 -29.14 -30.30
CA CYS A 359 1.05 -28.07 -29.31
C CYS A 359 -0.19 -27.20 -29.54
N SER A 360 -0.70 -27.17 -30.77
CA SER A 360 -2.07 -26.68 -31.03
C SER A 360 -3.11 -27.63 -30.45
N ALA A 361 -2.91 -28.95 -30.57
CA ALA A 361 -3.80 -29.94 -29.97
C ALA A 361 -3.84 -29.82 -28.44
N GLN A 362 -2.68 -29.72 -27.78
CA GLN A 362 -2.57 -29.48 -26.34
C GLN A 362 -3.22 -28.14 -25.91
N ALA A 363 -3.04 -27.07 -26.69
CA ALA A 363 -3.67 -25.79 -26.41
C ALA A 363 -5.20 -25.85 -26.51
N LEU A 364 -5.73 -26.58 -27.50
CA LEU A 364 -7.16 -26.77 -27.68
C LEU A 364 -7.78 -27.61 -26.57
N THR A 365 -7.13 -28.69 -26.13
CA THR A 365 -7.61 -29.50 -25.01
C THR A 365 -7.44 -28.80 -23.67
N ALA A 366 -6.45 -27.90 -23.52
CA ALA A 366 -6.36 -27.01 -22.37
C ALA A 366 -7.50 -25.97 -22.32
N TRP A 367 -7.88 -25.42 -23.47
CA TRP A 367 -9.02 -24.50 -23.57
C TRP A 367 -10.36 -25.20 -23.38
N ARG A 368 -10.54 -26.38 -23.99
CA ARG A 368 -11.77 -27.16 -23.96
C ARG A 368 -11.43 -28.66 -23.84
N PRO A 369 -11.35 -29.20 -22.61
CA PRO A 369 -10.96 -30.59 -22.37
C PRO A 369 -11.84 -31.66 -23.00
N GLY A 370 -13.09 -31.33 -23.32
CA GLY A 370 -14.05 -32.26 -23.95
C GLY A 370 -13.90 -32.39 -25.47
N LEU A 371 -12.93 -31.72 -26.12
CA LEU A 371 -12.69 -31.91 -27.55
C LEU A 371 -12.14 -33.32 -27.82
N PRO A 372 -12.60 -34.01 -28.87
CA PRO A 372 -12.16 -35.37 -29.19
C PRO A 372 -10.80 -35.37 -29.90
N ILE A 373 -9.78 -34.79 -29.26
CA ILE A 373 -8.42 -34.64 -29.80
C ILE A 373 -7.48 -35.53 -28.98
N ASP A 374 -6.84 -36.48 -29.66
CA ASP A 374 -5.72 -37.23 -29.07
C ASP A 374 -4.40 -36.50 -29.32
N HIS A 375 -3.54 -36.45 -28.31
CA HIS A 375 -2.23 -35.83 -28.40
C HIS A 375 -1.28 -36.37 -27.33
N THR A 376 0.02 -36.20 -27.55
CA THR A 376 1.03 -36.52 -26.55
C THR A 376 0.77 -35.74 -25.26
N PRO A 377 0.79 -36.39 -24.07
CA PRO A 377 0.51 -35.73 -22.81
C PRO A 377 1.40 -34.51 -22.57
N ALA A 378 0.81 -33.45 -22.04
CA ALA A 378 1.52 -32.26 -21.55
C ALA A 378 0.99 -31.90 -20.17
N ARG A 379 1.84 -31.32 -19.32
CA ARG A 379 1.38 -30.81 -18.03
C ARG A 379 0.80 -29.42 -18.24
N PHE A 380 -0.52 -29.27 -18.02
CA PHE A 380 -1.20 -27.98 -18.03
C PHE A 380 -1.36 -27.42 -16.60
N THR A 381 -0.97 -26.17 -16.38
CA THR A 381 -1.21 -25.43 -15.14
C THR A 381 -2.05 -24.19 -15.49
N PRO A 382 -3.33 -24.13 -15.09
CA PRO A 382 -4.19 -23.00 -15.42
C PRO A 382 -3.75 -21.74 -14.67
N TYR A 383 -3.86 -20.57 -15.33
CA TYR A 383 -3.73 -19.31 -14.62
C TYR A 383 -4.98 -19.04 -13.79
N ALA A 384 -4.81 -18.40 -12.63
CA ALA A 384 -5.94 -17.96 -11.82
C ALA A 384 -6.86 -17.13 -12.71
N THR A 385 -8.11 -17.57 -12.85
CA THR A 385 -9.15 -16.73 -13.42
C THR A 385 -9.28 -15.58 -12.43
N GLY A 386 -8.89 -14.37 -12.84
CA GLY A 386 -9.17 -13.18 -12.05
C GLY A 386 -10.63 -13.27 -11.61
N SER A 387 -10.85 -13.30 -10.30
CA SER A 387 -12.15 -13.15 -9.67
C SER A 387 -12.66 -11.76 -10.02
N GLY A 388 -13.23 -11.63 -11.22
CA GLY A 388 -14.11 -10.54 -11.60
C GLY A 388 -15.52 -10.99 -11.29
N ASP A 389 -15.96 -10.60 -10.10
CA ASP A 389 -17.31 -10.20 -9.67
C ASP A 389 -18.55 -10.98 -10.13
N ASN A 390 -19.34 -11.28 -9.10
CA ASN A 390 -20.72 -11.76 -9.06
C ASN A 390 -21.69 -10.95 -9.93
#